data_AF-A0A2E8HSX1-F1
#
_entry.id   AF-A0A2E8HSX1-F1
#
_cell.length_a   1.000
_cell.length_b   1.000
_cell.length_c   1.000
_cell.angle_alpha   90.00
_cell.angle_beta   90.00
_cell.angle_gamma   90.00
#
_symmetry.space_group_name_H-M   'P 1'
#
loop_
_entity.id
_entity.type
_entity.pdbx_description
1 polymer ?
#
loop_
_entity_poly.entity_id
_entity_poly.type
_entity_poly.pdbx_seq_one_letter_code
_entity_poly.pdbx_strand_id
1 'polypeptide(L)'
;MGLEWELTTGEKDAIHAEARRRQSVNERQGLKGRNKGAETGAMALRMHTLGAGGEMAVASFLNLKDSVFGDVVAIRGSHDLPPDIDVKTRPRHYYDLICQLDEEPSKTLVLVTVEHKQVILQGWTKAWEAMQSQWRQEYVKGRPCYFMPKQYLRPIQSLKDYVEDALLF
;
A
#
# COMPACT_ATOMS: atom_id res chain seq x y z
N MET A 1 -11.09 10.34 10.95
CA MET A 1 -12.04 9.77 9.95
C MET A 1 -11.29 9.69 8.64
N GLY A 2 -11.41 8.60 7.89
CA GLY A 2 -10.72 8.46 6.60
C GLY A 2 -11.30 9.37 5.51
N LEU A 3 -10.54 9.60 4.46
CA LEU A 3 -10.96 10.37 3.28
C LEU A 3 -11.40 9.41 2.18
N GLU A 4 -12.65 9.53 1.73
CA GLU A 4 -13.11 8.84 0.51
C GLU A 4 -12.44 9.45 -0.72
N TRP A 5 -11.94 8.59 -1.61
CA TRP A 5 -11.21 9.01 -2.80
C TRP A 5 -11.81 8.40 -4.06
N GLU A 6 -12.10 9.24 -5.04
CA GLU A 6 -12.62 8.82 -6.33
C GLU A 6 -11.51 8.75 -7.37
N LEU A 7 -11.32 7.55 -7.92
CA LEU A 7 -10.40 7.33 -9.04
C LEU A 7 -11.11 7.62 -10.37
N THR A 8 -10.49 8.44 -11.19
CA THR A 8 -10.92 8.72 -12.57
C THR A 8 -10.86 7.48 -13.45
N THR A 9 -11.52 7.51 -14.61
CA THR A 9 -11.45 6.41 -15.59
C THR A 9 -10.01 6.15 -16.05
N GLY A 10 -9.24 7.21 -16.36
CA GLY A 10 -7.85 7.06 -16.79
C GLY A 10 -6.96 6.43 -15.71
N GLU A 11 -7.18 6.76 -14.44
CA GLU A 11 -6.46 6.14 -13.33
C GLU A 11 -6.84 4.66 -13.18
N LYS A 12 -8.12 4.30 -13.34
CA LYS A 12 -8.58 2.90 -13.33
C LYS A 12 -7.94 2.09 -14.46
N ASP A 13 -7.84 2.67 -15.65
CA ASP A 13 -7.19 2.03 -16.80
C ASP A 13 -5.69 1.80 -16.53
N ALA A 14 -5.00 2.79 -15.96
CA ALA A 14 -3.59 2.67 -15.57
C ALA A 14 -3.37 1.59 -14.50
N ILE A 15 -4.26 1.51 -13.50
CA ILE A 15 -4.23 0.45 -12.46
C ILE A 15 -4.36 -0.95 -13.10
N HIS A 16 -5.28 -1.11 -14.04
CA HIS A 16 -5.46 -2.40 -14.73
C HIS A 16 -4.27 -2.76 -15.62
N ALA A 17 -3.68 -1.79 -16.30
CA ALA A 17 -2.47 -2.00 -17.09
C ALA A 17 -1.29 -2.43 -16.19
N GLU A 18 -1.09 -1.75 -15.07
CA GLU A 18 -0.05 -2.08 -14.10
C GLU A 18 -0.24 -3.46 -13.48
N ALA A 19 -1.48 -3.80 -13.10
CA ALA A 19 -1.77 -5.10 -12.52
C ALA A 19 -1.42 -6.25 -13.48
N ARG A 20 -1.74 -6.09 -14.77
CA ARG A 20 -1.37 -7.06 -15.82
C ARG A 20 0.15 -7.11 -16.02
N ARG A 21 0.83 -5.96 -15.96
CA ARG A 21 2.29 -5.88 -16.05
C ARG A 21 2.97 -6.64 -14.91
N ARG A 22 2.60 -6.36 -13.65
CA ARG A 22 3.13 -7.04 -12.45
C ARG A 22 2.92 -8.55 -12.53
N GLN A 23 1.71 -8.97 -12.89
CA GLN A 23 1.39 -10.40 -13.06
C GLN A 23 2.27 -11.05 -14.13
N SER A 24 2.41 -10.41 -15.28
CA SER A 24 3.23 -10.90 -16.39
C SER A 24 4.71 -11.01 -16.01
N VAL A 25 5.24 -10.06 -15.24
CA VAL A 25 6.63 -10.09 -14.74
C VAL A 25 6.81 -11.24 -13.74
N ASN A 26 5.88 -11.39 -12.78
CA ASN A 26 5.93 -12.46 -11.79
C ASN A 26 5.90 -13.86 -12.44
N GLU A 27 5.01 -14.06 -13.41
CA GLU A 27 4.91 -15.33 -14.16
C GLU A 27 6.19 -15.64 -14.94
N ARG A 28 6.77 -14.65 -15.64
CA ARG A 28 8.02 -14.84 -16.39
C ARG A 28 9.20 -15.17 -15.48
N GLN A 29 9.24 -14.60 -14.28
CA GLN A 29 10.32 -14.81 -13.32
C GLN A 29 10.07 -16.00 -12.38
N GLY A 30 8.91 -16.65 -12.45
CA GLY A 30 8.53 -17.72 -11.53
C GLY A 30 8.43 -17.25 -10.07
N LEU A 31 8.15 -15.95 -9.85
CA LEU A 31 8.06 -15.38 -8.51
C LEU A 31 6.81 -15.89 -7.80
N LYS A 32 7.00 -16.34 -6.56
CA LYS A 32 5.90 -16.79 -5.70
C LYS A 32 5.39 -15.63 -4.87
N GLY A 33 4.07 -15.52 -4.75
CA GLY A 33 3.46 -14.53 -3.87
C GLY A 33 3.94 -14.73 -2.43
N ARG A 34 4.34 -13.64 -1.77
CA ARG A 34 4.62 -13.66 -0.33
C ARG A 34 3.42 -14.28 0.39
N ASN A 35 3.71 -15.02 1.46
CA ASN A 35 2.67 -15.60 2.30
C ASN A 35 1.68 -16.53 1.58
N LYS A 36 2.13 -17.38 0.63
CA LYS A 36 1.23 -18.28 -0.15
C LYS A 36 0.11 -17.50 -0.87
N GLY A 37 0.38 -16.25 -1.26
CA GLY A 37 -0.53 -15.49 -2.09
C GLY A 37 -0.77 -16.19 -3.43
N ALA A 38 -1.87 -15.85 -4.10
CA ALA A 38 -2.15 -16.39 -5.43
C ALA A 38 -0.99 -16.05 -6.38
N GLU A 39 -0.41 -17.08 -7.00
CA GLU A 39 0.76 -16.94 -7.88
C GLU A 39 0.35 -16.60 -9.32
N THR A 40 -0.80 -17.14 -9.77
CA THR A 40 -1.30 -16.98 -11.14
C THR A 40 -2.82 -16.74 -11.21
N GLY A 41 -3.27 -16.32 -12.39
CA GLY A 41 -4.69 -16.25 -12.74
C GLY A 41 -5.47 -15.08 -12.12
N ALA A 42 -6.80 -15.19 -12.15
CA ALA A 42 -7.71 -14.09 -11.81
C ALA A 42 -7.55 -13.57 -10.37
N MET A 43 -7.21 -14.44 -9.43
CA MET A 43 -7.00 -14.03 -8.04
C MET A 43 -5.71 -13.21 -7.88
N ALA A 44 -4.62 -13.62 -8.52
CA ALA A 44 -3.36 -12.88 -8.50
C ALA A 44 -3.52 -11.49 -9.15
N LEU A 45 -4.17 -11.45 -10.32
CA LEU A 45 -4.50 -10.19 -10.99
C LEU A 45 -5.37 -9.27 -10.13
N ARG A 46 -6.34 -9.83 -9.39
CA ARG A 46 -7.17 -9.06 -8.46
C ARG A 46 -6.35 -8.46 -7.32
N MET A 47 -5.39 -9.20 -6.76
CA MET A 47 -4.49 -8.70 -5.71
C MET A 47 -3.58 -7.59 -6.23
N HIS A 48 -3.03 -7.73 -7.44
CA HIS A 48 -2.25 -6.67 -8.08
C HIS A 48 -3.11 -5.43 -8.38
N THR A 49 -4.33 -5.62 -8.87
CA THR A 49 -5.30 -4.53 -9.12
C THR A 49 -5.60 -3.77 -7.82
N LEU A 50 -5.82 -4.51 -6.72
CA LEU A 50 -6.08 -3.93 -5.40
C LEU A 50 -4.88 -3.10 -4.91
N GLY A 51 -3.68 -3.67 -4.96
CA GLY A 51 -2.44 -3.00 -4.55
C GLY A 51 -2.22 -1.70 -5.33
N ALA A 52 -2.16 -1.81 -6.66
CA ALA A 52 -1.97 -0.69 -7.57
C ALA A 52 -3.07 0.38 -7.42
N GLY A 53 -4.31 -0.01 -7.13
CA GLY A 53 -5.40 0.92 -6.86
C GLY A 53 -5.20 1.77 -5.61
N GLY A 54 -4.65 1.20 -4.55
CA GLY A 54 -4.31 1.98 -3.35
C GLY A 54 -3.12 2.90 -3.58
N GLU A 55 -2.07 2.43 -4.26
CA GLU A 55 -0.91 3.24 -4.63
C GLU A 55 -1.32 4.45 -5.48
N MET A 56 -2.11 4.24 -6.53
CA MET A 56 -2.64 5.31 -7.38
C MET A 56 -3.52 6.30 -6.60
N ALA A 57 -4.34 5.83 -5.65
CA ALA A 57 -5.17 6.72 -4.85
C ALA A 57 -4.33 7.67 -3.97
N VAL A 58 -3.27 7.15 -3.34
CA VAL A 58 -2.33 7.98 -2.57
C VAL A 58 -1.55 8.92 -3.48
N ALA A 59 -1.07 8.44 -4.63
CA ALA A 59 -0.36 9.25 -5.61
C ALA A 59 -1.22 10.41 -6.13
N SER A 60 -2.48 10.14 -6.47
CA SER A 60 -3.45 11.13 -6.92
C SER A 60 -3.75 12.17 -5.83
N PHE A 61 -3.91 11.73 -4.59
CA PHE A 61 -4.11 12.60 -3.43
C PHE A 61 -2.92 13.55 -3.18
N LEU A 62 -1.70 13.06 -3.35
CA LEU A 62 -0.45 13.82 -3.15
C LEU A 62 0.02 14.59 -4.40
N ASN A 63 -0.69 14.48 -5.53
CA ASN A 63 -0.24 15.00 -6.82
C ASN A 63 1.12 14.44 -7.30
N LEU A 64 1.37 13.15 -7.02
CA LEU A 64 2.59 12.40 -7.35
C LEU A 64 2.35 11.29 -8.37
N LYS A 65 1.36 11.44 -9.26
CA LYS A 65 0.97 10.39 -10.22
C LYS A 65 2.08 9.99 -11.17
N ASP A 66 2.99 10.91 -11.50
CA ASP A 66 4.14 10.61 -12.36
C ASP A 66 5.22 9.79 -11.64
N SER A 67 5.12 9.62 -10.32
CA SER A 67 6.05 8.83 -9.49
C SER A 67 5.52 7.44 -9.16
N VAL A 68 4.28 7.12 -9.48
CA VAL A 68 3.69 5.80 -9.20
C VAL A 68 4.09 4.78 -10.27
N PHE A 69 4.24 3.52 -9.88
CA PHE A 69 4.60 2.40 -10.78
C PHE A 69 5.97 2.53 -11.48
N GLY A 70 6.89 3.34 -10.94
CA GLY A 70 8.24 3.49 -11.50
C GLY A 70 9.08 2.21 -11.48
N ASP A 71 8.86 1.36 -10.47
CA ASP A 71 9.59 0.11 -10.31
C ASP A 71 9.05 -0.99 -11.24
N VAL A 72 9.85 -1.34 -12.25
CA VAL A 72 9.51 -2.44 -13.16
C VAL A 72 9.65 -3.80 -12.47
N VAL A 73 10.61 -3.94 -11.56
CA VAL A 73 10.89 -5.14 -10.76
C VAL A 73 10.94 -4.73 -9.30
N ALA A 74 10.31 -5.50 -8.41
CA ALA A 74 10.34 -5.22 -6.98
C ALA A 74 11.78 -5.34 -6.44
N ILE A 75 12.34 -4.22 -5.99
CA ILE A 75 13.66 -4.15 -5.36
C ILE A 75 13.45 -4.12 -3.84
N ARG A 76 14.20 -4.93 -3.09
CA ARG A 76 14.13 -4.90 -1.63
C ARG A 76 14.54 -3.51 -1.13
N GLY A 77 13.68 -2.89 -0.32
CA GLY A 77 13.91 -1.55 0.22
C GLY A 77 13.39 -0.42 -0.68
N SER A 78 12.80 -0.72 -1.84
CA SER A 78 12.07 0.31 -2.58
C SER A 78 10.79 0.72 -1.85
N HIS A 79 10.24 1.85 -2.26
CA HIS A 79 9.02 2.43 -1.75
C HIS A 79 8.03 2.63 -2.90
N ASP A 80 6.74 2.64 -2.59
CA ASP A 80 5.70 2.80 -3.61
C ASP A 80 5.67 4.24 -4.15
N LEU A 81 5.96 5.22 -3.29
CA LEU A 81 5.98 6.65 -3.62
C LEU A 81 7.09 7.37 -2.83
N PRO A 82 7.68 8.45 -3.39
CA PRO A 82 8.61 9.28 -2.64
C PRO A 82 7.90 10.01 -1.48
N PRO A 83 8.63 10.44 -0.44
CA PRO A 83 10.07 10.23 -0.25
C PRO A 83 10.42 8.82 0.24
N ASP A 84 9.53 8.19 1.00
CA ASP A 84 9.73 6.89 1.66
C ASP A 84 8.39 6.18 1.96
N ILE A 85 7.39 6.35 1.09
CA ILE A 85 6.01 5.93 1.31
C ILE A 85 5.76 4.50 0.82
N ASP A 86 5.23 3.67 1.70
CA ASP A 86 4.68 2.35 1.41
C ASP A 86 3.17 2.34 1.65
N VAL A 87 2.41 1.99 0.62
CA VAL A 87 0.96 1.92 0.66
C VAL A 87 0.52 0.50 1.03
N LYS A 88 -0.16 0.37 2.17
CA LYS A 88 -0.68 -0.89 2.68
C LYS A 88 -2.17 -1.01 2.37
N THR A 89 -2.50 -1.48 1.18
CA THR A 89 -3.89 -1.64 0.73
C THR A 89 -4.57 -2.88 1.34
N ARG A 90 -5.78 -2.70 1.88
CA ARG A 90 -6.57 -3.77 2.52
C ARG A 90 -7.99 -3.87 1.92
N PRO A 91 -8.56 -5.07 1.75
CA PRO A 91 -9.82 -5.25 1.00
C PRO A 91 -11.11 -5.04 1.82
N ARG A 92 -11.01 -4.54 3.07
CA ARG A 92 -12.15 -4.31 3.97
C ARG A 92 -11.91 -3.05 4.79
N HIS A 93 -12.94 -2.22 4.96
CA HIS A 93 -12.82 -0.95 5.70
C HIS A 93 -12.60 -1.14 7.20
N TYR A 94 -12.97 -2.30 7.76
CA TYR A 94 -12.70 -2.60 9.17
C TYR A 94 -11.25 -2.98 9.46
N TYR A 95 -10.42 -3.27 8.45
CA TYR A 95 -9.03 -3.66 8.67
C TYR A 95 -8.14 -2.52 9.19
N ASP A 96 -7.10 -2.94 9.89
CA ASP A 96 -6.05 -2.11 10.46
C ASP A 96 -4.80 -2.07 9.57
N LEU A 97 -3.87 -1.16 9.88
CA LEU A 97 -2.60 -1.06 9.17
C LEU A 97 -1.73 -2.27 9.49
N ILE A 98 -1.29 -2.99 8.46
CA ILE A 98 -0.36 -4.10 8.59
C ILE A 98 1.08 -3.61 8.38
N CYS A 99 1.97 -3.95 9.31
CA CYS A 99 3.41 -3.72 9.21
C CYS A 99 4.14 -5.06 9.39
N GLN A 100 5.01 -5.42 8.45
CA GLN A 100 5.77 -6.66 8.51
C GLN A 100 6.86 -6.58 9.59
N LEU A 101 7.31 -7.71 10.13
CA LEU A 101 8.38 -7.68 11.14
C LEU A 101 9.74 -7.23 10.59
N ASP A 102 9.94 -7.40 9.28
CA ASP A 102 11.14 -6.99 8.55
C ASP A 102 10.97 -5.63 7.82
N GLU A 103 9.94 -4.86 8.18
CA GLU A 103 9.72 -3.53 7.62
C GLU A 103 10.83 -2.57 8.07
N GLU A 104 11.26 -1.69 7.16
CA GLU A 104 12.26 -0.67 7.45
C GLU A 104 11.66 0.40 8.39
N PRO A 105 12.19 0.61 9.61
CA PRO A 105 11.56 1.48 10.61
C PRO A 105 11.37 2.93 10.18
N SER A 106 12.21 3.45 9.28
CA SER A 106 12.16 4.84 8.81
C SER A 106 10.99 5.12 7.85
N LYS A 107 10.46 4.08 7.18
CA LYS A 107 9.42 4.22 6.15
C LYS A 107 8.13 4.86 6.67
N THR A 108 7.45 5.52 5.76
CA THR A 108 6.11 6.09 5.95
C THR A 108 5.06 5.09 5.45
N LEU A 109 4.24 4.55 6.35
CA LEU A 109 3.21 3.57 5.99
C LEU A 109 1.85 4.26 5.87
N VAL A 110 1.15 4.05 4.75
CA VAL A 110 -0.18 4.61 4.50
C VAL A 110 -1.21 3.50 4.42
N LEU A 111 -2.27 3.57 5.23
CA LEU A 111 -3.38 2.61 5.15
C LEU A 111 -4.41 3.07 4.12
N VAL A 112 -4.64 2.23 3.11
CA VAL A 112 -5.76 2.38 2.19
C VAL A 112 -6.68 1.18 2.32
N THR A 113 -7.98 1.40 2.32
CA THR A 113 -8.97 0.32 2.32
C THR A 113 -9.86 0.43 1.10
N VAL A 114 -10.13 -0.71 0.44
CA VAL A 114 -11.01 -0.77 -0.73
C VAL A 114 -12.05 -1.87 -0.53
N GLU A 115 -13.32 -1.49 -0.51
CA GLU A 115 -14.45 -2.41 -0.35
C GLU A 115 -15.63 -1.90 -1.16
N HIS A 116 -16.33 -2.80 -1.86
CA HIS A 116 -17.44 -2.45 -2.78
C HIS A 116 -17.12 -1.31 -3.77
N LYS A 117 -15.87 -1.25 -4.27
CA LYS A 117 -15.34 -0.19 -5.17
C LYS A 117 -15.18 1.19 -4.52
N GLN A 118 -15.46 1.34 -3.23
CA GLN A 118 -15.15 2.53 -2.46
C GLN A 118 -13.70 2.48 -2.00
N VAL A 119 -12.95 3.55 -2.24
CA VAL A 119 -11.57 3.70 -1.78
C VAL A 119 -11.55 4.70 -0.63
N ILE A 120 -10.97 4.31 0.50
CA ILE A 120 -10.81 5.19 1.66
C ILE A 120 -9.33 5.24 2.05
N LEU A 121 -8.77 6.44 2.03
CA LEU A 121 -7.46 6.75 2.59
C LEU A 121 -7.63 6.97 4.10
N GLN A 122 -7.22 5.98 4.90
CA GLN A 122 -7.54 5.95 6.33
C GLN A 122 -6.64 6.88 7.15
N GLY A 123 -5.35 6.95 6.80
CA GLY A 123 -4.34 7.68 7.54
C GLY A 123 -2.95 7.10 7.32
N TRP A 124 -1.97 7.64 8.04
CA TRP A 124 -0.57 7.24 7.89
C TRP A 124 0.19 7.22 9.22
N THR A 125 1.35 6.57 9.24
CA THR A 125 2.23 6.48 10.41
C THR A 125 3.67 6.21 9.97
N LYS A 126 4.66 6.46 10.83
CA LYS A 126 5.99 5.89 10.63
C LYS A 126 6.01 4.42 11.02
N ALA A 127 6.79 3.61 10.32
CA ALA A 127 6.85 2.17 10.56
C ALA A 127 7.27 1.85 12.01
N TRP A 128 8.24 2.58 12.57
CA TRP A 128 8.67 2.41 13.97
C TRP A 128 7.53 2.60 15.01
N GLU A 129 6.49 3.37 14.69
CA GLU A 129 5.31 3.53 15.56
C GLU A 129 4.33 2.36 15.46
N ALA A 130 4.25 1.73 14.28
CA ALA A 130 3.48 0.52 14.08
C ALA A 130 4.18 -0.71 14.68
N MET A 131 5.51 -0.70 14.78
CA MET A 131 6.36 -1.79 15.28
C MET A 131 6.37 -1.94 16.82
N GLN A 132 5.25 -1.66 17.48
CA GLN A 132 5.11 -1.78 18.92
C GLN A 132 4.65 -3.18 19.31
N SER A 133 5.20 -3.74 20.39
CA SER A 133 4.89 -5.10 20.85
C SER A 133 3.40 -5.33 21.08
N GLN A 134 2.68 -4.31 21.56
CA GLN A 134 1.22 -4.33 21.75
C GLN A 134 0.42 -4.53 20.45
N TRP A 135 0.99 -4.17 19.29
CA TRP A 135 0.38 -4.37 17.97
C TRP A 135 0.76 -5.70 17.32
N ARG A 136 1.69 -6.45 17.92
CA ARG A 136 2.14 -7.73 17.36
C ARG A 136 1.05 -8.79 17.47
N GLN A 137 0.61 -9.34 16.34
CA GLN A 137 -0.39 -10.39 16.27
C GLN A 137 0.02 -11.46 15.24
N GLU A 138 -0.55 -12.65 15.38
CA GLU A 138 -0.34 -13.76 14.47
C GLU A 138 -1.69 -14.36 14.04
N TYR A 139 -2.32 -13.75 13.03
CA TYR A 139 -3.58 -14.28 12.47
C TYR A 139 -3.36 -15.49 11.55
N VAL A 140 -2.15 -15.64 11.00
CA VAL A 140 -1.76 -16.78 10.17
C VAL A 140 -0.52 -17.41 10.79
N LYS A 141 -0.60 -18.70 11.09
CA LYS A 141 0.49 -19.47 11.71
C LYS A 141 1.81 -19.33 10.94
N GLY A 142 2.88 -19.02 11.65
CA GLY A 142 4.23 -18.75 11.16
C GLY A 142 4.43 -17.36 10.58
N ARG A 143 3.47 -16.43 10.71
CA ARG A 143 3.48 -15.11 10.05
C ARG A 143 3.03 -14.00 10.99
N PRO A 144 3.76 -13.77 12.08
CA PRO A 144 3.51 -12.61 12.92
C PRO A 144 3.70 -11.33 12.12
N CYS A 145 2.86 -10.35 12.36
CA CYS A 145 2.97 -8.98 11.86
C CYS A 145 2.51 -8.02 12.96
N TYR A 146 2.75 -6.73 12.77
CA TYR A 146 2.10 -5.70 13.56
C TYR A 146 0.80 -5.24 12.89
N PHE A 147 -0.24 -5.02 13.69
CA PHE A 147 -1.54 -4.53 13.26
C PHE A 147 -1.91 -3.30 14.10
N MET A 148 -1.56 -2.12 13.60
CA MET A 148 -1.83 -0.86 14.28
C MET A 148 -3.27 -0.41 14.01
N PRO A 149 -4.12 -0.23 15.04
CA PRO A 149 -5.50 0.15 14.82
C PRO A 149 -5.62 1.49 14.11
N LYS A 150 -6.50 1.60 13.11
CA LYS A 150 -6.60 2.80 12.26
C LYS A 150 -6.87 4.11 13.03
N GLN A 151 -7.42 4.02 14.23
CA GLN A 151 -7.66 5.16 15.11
C GLN A 151 -6.38 5.81 15.67
N TYR A 152 -5.24 5.11 15.63
CA TYR A 152 -3.93 5.65 16.04
C TYR A 152 -3.13 6.22 14.86
N LEU A 153 -3.66 6.15 13.64
CA LEU A 153 -3.02 6.75 12.47
C LEU A 153 -3.15 8.27 12.51
N ARG A 154 -2.16 8.96 11.96
CA ARG A 154 -2.28 10.39 11.66
C ARG A 154 -3.35 10.61 10.60
N PRO A 155 -4.07 11.76 10.65
CA PRO A 155 -4.98 12.14 9.58
C PRO A 155 -4.29 12.10 8.22
N ILE A 156 -4.96 11.58 7.19
CA ILE A 156 -4.38 11.49 5.85
C ILE A 156 -4.01 12.87 5.29
N GLN A 157 -4.74 13.92 5.68
CA GLN A 157 -4.48 15.29 5.27
C GLN A 157 -3.07 15.77 5.64
N SER A 158 -2.58 15.39 6.82
CA SER A 158 -1.23 15.81 7.28
C SER A 158 -0.09 15.09 6.58
N LEU A 159 -0.39 14.15 5.67
CA LEU A 159 0.63 13.51 4.83
C LEU A 159 1.16 14.48 3.77
N LYS A 160 0.34 15.44 3.31
CA LYS A 160 0.75 16.45 2.33
C LYS A 160 1.87 17.31 2.89
N ASP A 161 1.67 17.85 4.08
CA ASP A 161 2.66 18.67 4.79
C ASP A 161 3.99 17.91 4.94
N TYR A 162 3.94 16.64 5.35
CA TYR A 162 5.12 15.79 5.45
C TYR A 162 5.87 15.62 4.12
N VAL A 163 5.14 15.39 3.03
CA VAL A 163 5.72 15.19 1.70
C VAL A 163 6.31 16.49 1.16
N GLU A 164 5.59 17.61 1.31
CA GLU A 164 6.08 18.93 0.92
C GLU A 164 7.37 19.28 1.68
N ASP A 165 7.37 19.13 3.00
CA ASP A 165 8.57 19.37 3.82
C ASP A 165 9.73 18.46 3.40
N ALA A 166 9.48 17.17 3.15
CA ALA A 166 10.53 16.21 2.81
C ALA A 166 11.10 16.37 1.39
N LEU A 167 10.36 16.99 0.46
CA LEU A 167 10.81 17.21 -0.92
C LEU A 167 11.43 18.60 -1.16
N LEU A 168 11.31 19.52 -0.19
CA LEU A 168 11.92 20.85 -0.24
C LEU A 168 13.40 20.87 0.23
N PHE A 169 13.92 19.73 0.72
CA PHE A 169 15.31 19.54 1.14
C PHE A 169 15.97 18.37 0.40
#